data_AF-A0A955UPC4-F1
#
_entry.id   AF-A0A955UPC4-F1
#
_cell.length_a   1.000
_cell.length_b   1.000
_cell.length_c   1.000
_cell.angle_alpha   90.00
_cell.angle_beta   90.00
_cell.angle_gamma   90.00
#
_symmetry.space_group_name_H-M   'P 1'
#
loop_
_entity.id
_entity.type
_entity.pdbx_description
1 polymer ?
#
loop_
_entity_poly.entity_id
_entity_poly.type
_entity_poly.pdbx_seq_one_letter_code
_entity_poly.pdbx_strand_id
1 'polypeptide(L)'
;MSDANDSSDPSSEGPAATAVLPDPKTAALRERAKTHFPSVLLTLTSIIQAIALETLWSSLTDEVDRLGLAHVPLDTWLQASALFIAIVVLWVYYAQLVMRLVWVPGLTDSLVPFLLGIGQFIEAGSLGTADVALWLAPFPFIFLVLFGSWNRTLRRAAEEPENAAVIHSFFPDSALVRLGPVLGSAGVIGVLACVAWRWPGTSTGALVVLNGLLFVQLVLQRRYWQDSVEPPSRRGAR
;
A
#
# COMPACT_ATOMS: atom_id res chain seq x y z
N MET A 1 -19.95 -63.26 -43.84
CA MET A 1 -18.79 -62.73 -43.08
C MET A 1 -17.91 -62.03 -44.11
N SER A 2 -17.68 -60.72 -44.11
CA SER A 2 -18.04 -59.64 -43.20
C SER A 2 -17.95 -58.37 -44.03
N ASP A 3 -18.97 -57.52 -43.98
CA ASP A 3 -18.88 -56.13 -44.41
C ASP A 3 -17.84 -55.41 -43.54
N ALA A 4 -17.01 -54.56 -44.15
CA ALA A 4 -16.20 -53.58 -43.45
C ALA A 4 -16.35 -52.24 -44.18
N ASN A 5 -17.34 -51.50 -43.69
CA ASN A 5 -17.76 -50.17 -44.06
C ASN A 5 -16.65 -49.15 -43.74
N ASP A 6 -16.06 -48.55 -44.77
CA ASP A 6 -15.15 -47.41 -44.67
C ASP A 6 -15.99 -46.12 -44.63
N SER A 7 -16.32 -45.66 -43.43
CA SER A 7 -16.98 -44.39 -43.19
C SER A 7 -16.00 -43.42 -42.55
N SER A 8 -15.19 -42.76 -43.37
CA SER A 8 -14.47 -41.55 -43.01
C SER A 8 -15.47 -40.42 -42.80
N ASP A 9 -15.88 -40.22 -41.55
CA ASP A 9 -16.72 -39.11 -41.10
C ASP A 9 -15.88 -37.81 -40.98
N PRO A 10 -16.12 -36.77 -41.79
CA PRO A 10 -15.39 -35.50 -41.69
C PRO A 10 -15.96 -34.56 -40.60
N SER A 11 -16.83 -35.03 -39.72
CA SER A 11 -17.59 -34.17 -38.78
C SER A 11 -16.90 -33.86 -37.44
N SER A 12 -15.59 -34.05 -37.28
CA SER A 12 -14.90 -33.83 -35.99
C SER A 12 -14.26 -32.45 -35.81
N GLU A 13 -14.63 -31.46 -36.64
CA GLU A 13 -14.42 -30.05 -36.28
C GLU A 13 -15.41 -29.66 -35.17
N GLY A 14 -15.02 -29.92 -33.93
CA GLY A 14 -15.69 -29.36 -32.76
C GLY A 14 -15.82 -27.83 -32.93
N PRO A 15 -16.93 -27.23 -32.49
CA PRO A 15 -17.20 -25.82 -32.73
C PRO A 15 -16.03 -25.01 -32.18
N ALA A 16 -15.28 -24.38 -33.07
CA ALA A 16 -14.26 -23.40 -32.74
C ALA A 16 -14.89 -22.44 -31.74
N ALA A 17 -14.40 -22.50 -30.50
CA ALA A 17 -14.87 -21.63 -29.42
C ALA A 17 -14.77 -20.20 -29.93
N THR A 18 -15.91 -19.65 -30.31
CA THR A 18 -16.05 -18.26 -30.72
C THR A 18 -15.65 -17.44 -29.52
N ALA A 19 -14.38 -17.01 -29.50
CA ALA A 19 -13.91 -16.01 -28.57
C ALA A 19 -14.79 -14.79 -28.78
N VAL A 20 -15.80 -14.64 -27.93
CA VAL A 20 -16.71 -13.49 -27.96
C VAL A 20 -15.84 -12.28 -27.74
N LEU A 21 -15.55 -11.55 -28.82
CA LEU A 21 -14.79 -10.32 -28.74
C LEU A 21 -15.54 -9.38 -27.80
N PRO A 22 -14.88 -8.81 -26.77
CA PRO A 22 -15.53 -7.94 -25.81
C PRO A 22 -16.21 -6.78 -26.54
N ASP A 23 -17.43 -6.42 -26.09
CA ASP A 23 -18.20 -5.30 -26.64
C ASP A 23 -17.30 -4.05 -26.76
N PRO A 24 -17.19 -3.43 -27.95
CA PRO A 24 -16.34 -2.25 -28.15
C PRO A 24 -16.62 -1.12 -27.15
N LYS A 25 -17.85 -1.00 -26.63
CA LYS A 25 -18.17 -0.03 -25.57
C LYS A 25 -17.49 -0.36 -24.24
N THR A 26 -17.48 -1.65 -23.86
CA THR A 26 -16.84 -2.13 -22.64
C THR A 26 -15.32 -1.98 -22.71
N ALA A 27 -14.73 -2.26 -23.88
CA ALA A 27 -13.30 -2.06 -24.12
C ALA A 27 -12.90 -0.58 -23.97
N ALA A 28 -13.66 0.34 -24.60
CA ALA A 28 -13.41 1.78 -24.50
C ALA A 28 -13.56 2.32 -23.06
N LEU A 29 -14.54 1.82 -22.29
CA LEU A 29 -14.72 2.20 -20.89
C LEU A 29 -13.56 1.69 -20.02
N ARG A 30 -13.12 0.46 -20.24
CA ARG A 30 -11.97 -0.15 -19.54
C ARG A 30 -10.70 0.67 -19.76
N GLU A 31 -10.43 1.05 -21.00
CA GLU A 31 -9.26 1.85 -21.36
C GLU A 31 -9.30 3.24 -20.70
N ARG A 32 -10.44 3.92 -20.76
CA ARG A 32 -10.62 5.21 -20.07
C ARG A 32 -10.39 5.10 -18.55
N ALA A 33 -10.89 4.03 -17.93
CA ALA A 33 -10.69 3.78 -16.51
C ALA A 33 -9.20 3.63 -16.19
N LYS A 34 -8.46 2.81 -16.94
CA LYS A 34 -7.00 2.65 -16.77
C LYS A 34 -6.24 3.98 -16.93
N THR A 35 -6.63 4.80 -17.90
CA THR A 35 -5.93 6.06 -18.21
C THR A 35 -6.16 7.15 -17.17
N HIS A 36 -7.40 7.32 -16.69
CA HIS A 36 -7.73 8.45 -15.82
C HIS A 36 -7.66 8.12 -14.32
N PHE A 37 -7.90 6.86 -13.95
CA PHE A 37 -7.94 6.46 -12.54
C PHE A 37 -6.65 6.75 -11.76
N PRO A 38 -5.43 6.53 -12.29
CA PRO A 38 -4.18 6.90 -11.63
C PRO A 38 -4.17 8.35 -11.09
N SER A 39 -4.61 9.30 -11.93
CA SER A 39 -4.66 10.71 -11.58
C SER A 39 -5.72 11.01 -10.53
N VAL A 40 -6.90 10.39 -10.64
CA VAL A 40 -7.97 10.52 -9.65
C VAL A 40 -7.52 9.97 -8.29
N LEU A 41 -6.93 8.77 -8.27
CA LEU A 41 -6.46 8.12 -7.06
C LEU A 41 -5.35 8.92 -6.37
N LEU A 42 -4.38 9.43 -7.14
CA LEU A 42 -3.28 10.23 -6.58
C LEU A 42 -3.77 11.58 -6.05
N THR A 43 -4.70 12.24 -6.76
CA THR A 43 -5.34 13.48 -6.30
C THR A 43 -6.10 13.24 -5.00
N LEU A 44 -6.95 12.22 -4.96
CA LEU A 44 -7.71 11.86 -3.78
C LEU A 44 -6.80 11.55 -2.58
N THR A 45 -5.77 10.73 -2.80
CA THR A 45 -4.81 10.38 -1.77
C THR A 45 -4.08 11.62 -1.27
N SER A 46 -3.66 12.52 -2.18
CA SER A 46 -2.96 13.76 -1.81
C SER A 46 -3.84 14.71 -0.98
N ILE A 47 -5.14 14.81 -1.29
CA ILE A 47 -6.09 15.59 -0.48
C ILE A 47 -6.17 15.01 0.94
N ILE A 48 -6.34 13.69 1.06
CA ILE A 48 -6.42 13.02 2.36
C ILE A 48 -5.12 13.22 3.17
N GLN A 49 -3.96 13.07 2.53
CA GLN A 49 -2.67 13.26 3.20
C GLN A 49 -2.43 14.71 3.62
N ALA A 50 -2.89 15.70 2.84
CA ALA A 50 -2.82 17.11 3.23
C ALA A 50 -3.68 17.37 4.48
N ILE A 51 -4.90 16.82 4.55
CA ILE A 51 -5.76 16.95 5.72
C ILE A 51 -5.14 16.24 6.94
N ALA A 52 -4.50 15.08 6.74
CA ALA A 52 -3.84 14.35 7.83
C ALA A 52 -2.68 15.15 8.41
N LEU A 53 -1.88 15.76 7.53
CA LEU A 53 -0.76 16.61 7.93
C LEU A 53 -1.24 17.87 8.66
N GLU A 54 -2.30 18.50 8.17
CA GLU A 54 -2.91 19.67 8.83
C GLU A 54 -3.46 19.31 10.21
N THR A 55 -4.12 18.15 10.33
CA THR A 55 -4.64 17.66 11.62
C THR A 55 -3.49 17.39 12.60
N LEU A 56 -2.43 16.71 12.13
CA LEU A 56 -1.23 16.46 12.94
C LEU A 56 -0.58 17.78 13.40
N TRP A 57 -0.44 18.73 12.48
CA TRP A 57 0.14 20.03 12.79
C TRP A 57 -0.69 20.78 13.84
N SER A 58 -2.00 20.87 13.64
CA SER A 58 -2.92 21.53 14.57
C SER A 58 -2.87 20.90 15.96
N SER A 59 -2.92 19.57 16.06
CA SER A 59 -2.85 18.88 17.34
C SER A 59 -1.49 19.06 18.04
N LEU A 60 -0.40 19.13 17.28
CA LEU A 60 0.91 19.42 17.85
C LEU A 60 1.02 20.87 18.35
N THR A 61 0.49 21.84 17.61
CA THR A 61 0.50 23.25 18.04
C THR A 61 -0.37 23.46 19.28
N ASP A 62 -1.52 22.80 19.37
CA ASP A 62 -2.39 22.87 20.55
C ASP A 62 -1.66 22.36 21.81
N GLU A 63 -0.89 21.28 21.69
CA GLU A 63 -0.06 20.76 22.78
C GLU A 63 1.08 21.73 23.16
N VAL A 64 1.74 22.33 22.16
CA VAL A 64 2.78 23.34 22.36
C VAL A 64 2.23 24.59 23.04
N ASP A 65 1.06 25.07 22.65
CA ASP A 65 0.41 26.25 23.24
C ASP A 65 -0.05 25.97 24.68
N ARG A 66 -0.50 24.75 24.97
CA ARG A 66 -0.96 24.35 26.30
C ARG A 66 0.19 24.18 27.31
N LEU A 67 1.29 23.54 26.91
CA LEU A 67 2.38 23.16 27.81
C LEU A 67 3.60 24.09 27.71
N GLY A 68 3.70 24.85 26.62
CA GLY A 68 4.92 25.52 26.20
C GLY A 68 5.88 24.54 25.52
N LEU A 69 6.55 25.00 24.46
CA LEU A 69 7.42 24.19 23.60
C LEU A 69 8.45 23.32 24.37
N ALA A 70 9.04 23.88 25.43
CA ALA A 70 10.08 23.21 26.23
C ALA A 70 9.55 22.07 27.13
N HIS A 71 8.23 22.02 27.37
CA HIS A 71 7.61 21.05 28.28
C HIS A 71 6.80 19.98 27.53
N VAL A 72 6.76 20.03 26.20
CA VAL A 72 6.15 18.97 25.39
C VAL A 72 6.94 17.66 25.61
N PRO A 73 6.28 16.57 26.05
CA PRO A 73 6.96 15.31 26.31
C PRO A 73 7.66 14.76 25.07
N LEU A 74 8.76 14.03 25.28
CA LEU A 74 9.49 13.36 24.20
C LEU A 74 8.58 12.40 23.41
N ASP A 75 7.67 11.70 24.11
CA ASP A 75 6.74 10.76 23.47
C ASP A 75 5.83 11.46 22.45
N THR A 76 5.37 12.67 22.73
CA THR A 76 4.56 13.48 21.80
C THR A 76 5.34 13.82 20.54
N TRP A 77 6.62 14.19 20.66
CA TRP A 77 7.51 14.42 19.51
C TRP A 77 7.76 13.14 18.69
N LEU A 78 7.93 12.01 19.37
CA LEU A 78 8.11 10.72 18.71
C LEU A 78 6.84 10.24 18.01
N GLN A 79 5.65 10.48 18.59
CA GLN A 79 4.35 10.23 17.95
C GLN A 79 4.18 11.11 16.71
N ALA A 80 4.43 12.42 16.84
CA ALA A 80 4.29 13.37 15.74
C ALA A 80 5.23 13.03 14.57
N SER A 81 6.49 12.71 14.86
CA SER A 81 7.45 12.27 13.84
C SER A 81 7.07 10.94 13.19
N ALA A 82 6.61 9.95 13.98
CA ALA A 82 6.14 8.68 13.43
C ALA A 82 4.96 8.88 12.48
N LEU A 83 3.95 9.65 12.89
CA LEU A 83 2.78 9.90 12.05
C LEU A 83 3.14 10.69 10.79
N PHE A 84 4.03 11.68 10.89
CA PHE A 84 4.54 12.40 9.73
C PHE A 84 5.21 11.46 8.72
N ILE A 85 6.12 10.58 9.18
CA ILE A 85 6.78 9.60 8.30
C ILE A 85 5.74 8.65 7.70
N ALA A 86 4.74 8.21 8.47
CA ALA A 86 3.67 7.34 7.98
C ALA A 86 2.85 8.00 6.87
N ILE A 87 2.50 9.28 7.01
CA ILE A 87 1.84 10.09 5.96
C ILE A 87 2.68 10.10 4.67
N VAL A 88 3.99 10.35 4.79
CA VAL A 88 4.89 10.35 3.64
C VAL A 88 5.01 8.97 3.01
N VAL A 89 5.21 7.92 3.80
CA VAL A 89 5.33 6.52 3.34
C VAL A 89 4.06 6.08 2.60
N LEU A 90 2.88 6.48 3.09
CA LEU A 90 1.60 6.18 2.45
C LEU A 90 1.45 6.90 1.10
N TRP A 91 1.81 8.18 1.07
CA TRP A 91 1.79 8.96 -0.17
C TRP A 91 2.75 8.38 -1.22
N VAL A 92 4.00 8.10 -0.83
CA VAL A 92 5.02 7.51 -1.71
C VAL A 92 4.56 6.14 -2.21
N TYR A 93 3.96 5.31 -1.36
CA TYR A 93 3.41 4.02 -1.76
C TYR A 93 2.41 4.17 -2.91
N TYR A 94 1.42 5.07 -2.79
CA TYR A 94 0.43 5.26 -3.84
C TYR A 94 1.00 5.88 -5.10
N ALA A 95 1.91 6.86 -4.97
CA ALA A 95 2.60 7.46 -6.11
C ALA A 95 3.38 6.41 -6.90
N GLN A 96 4.14 5.55 -6.21
CA GLN A 96 4.88 4.47 -6.85
C GLN A 96 3.96 3.42 -7.48
N LEU A 97 2.84 3.10 -6.83
CA LEU A 97 1.88 2.13 -7.34
C LEU A 97 1.30 2.55 -8.70
N VAL A 98 0.79 3.79 -8.78
CA VAL A 98 0.17 4.32 -10.00
C VAL A 98 1.16 4.62 -11.12
N MET A 99 2.44 4.85 -10.80
CA MET A 99 3.49 5.08 -11.79
C MET A 99 4.07 3.79 -12.37
N ARG A 100 3.99 2.67 -11.63
CA ARG A 100 4.63 1.40 -12.03
C ARG A 100 3.68 0.41 -12.69
N LEU A 101 2.39 0.46 -12.33
CA LEU A 101 1.43 -0.57 -12.72
C LEU A 101 0.22 0.07 -13.39
N VAL A 102 -0.26 -0.61 -14.43
CA VAL A 102 -1.56 -0.34 -15.05
C VAL A 102 -2.53 -1.41 -14.59
N TRP A 103 -3.71 -1.05 -14.09
CA TRP A 103 -4.73 -2.05 -13.76
C TRP A 103 -6.12 -1.47 -13.97
N VAL A 104 -7.11 -2.34 -14.17
CA VAL A 104 -8.51 -1.91 -14.12
C VAL A 104 -8.91 -1.65 -12.68
N PRO A 105 -9.31 -0.41 -12.35
CA PRO A 105 -9.66 -0.06 -10.99
C PRO A 105 -10.97 -0.70 -10.55
N GLY A 106 -11.02 -1.07 -9.28
CA GLY A 106 -12.26 -1.42 -8.58
C GLY A 106 -12.68 -0.31 -7.61
N LEU A 107 -13.95 -0.31 -7.21
CA LEU A 107 -14.47 0.64 -6.20
C LEU A 107 -13.66 0.60 -4.90
N THR A 108 -13.17 -0.57 -4.52
CA THR A 108 -12.32 -0.77 -3.34
C THR A 108 -11.05 0.07 -3.39
N ASP A 109 -10.50 0.30 -4.57
CA ASP A 109 -9.20 0.96 -4.74
C ASP A 109 -9.32 2.46 -4.38
N SER A 110 -10.51 3.04 -4.56
CA SER A 110 -10.84 4.41 -4.13
C SER A 110 -11.19 4.53 -2.65
N LEU A 111 -11.69 3.45 -2.02
CA LEU A 111 -12.10 3.45 -0.61
C LEU A 111 -10.91 3.27 0.36
N VAL A 112 -9.86 2.57 -0.08
CA VAL A 112 -8.69 2.31 0.78
C VAL A 112 -8.03 3.60 1.29
N PRO A 113 -7.76 4.64 0.45
CA PRO A 113 -7.19 5.89 0.94
C PRO A 113 -8.01 6.53 2.08
N PHE A 114 -9.34 6.49 2.01
CA PHE A 114 -10.20 7.01 3.09
C PHE A 114 -10.05 6.22 4.37
N LEU A 115 -10.05 4.89 4.29
CA LEU A 115 -9.89 4.04 5.46
C LEU A 115 -8.53 4.25 6.15
N LEU A 116 -7.47 4.42 5.36
CA LEU A 116 -6.14 4.73 5.88
C LEU A 116 -6.09 6.14 6.47
N GLY A 117 -6.73 7.12 5.81
CA GLY A 117 -6.87 8.49 6.32
C GLY A 117 -7.58 8.55 7.67
N ILE A 118 -8.66 7.78 7.86
CA ILE A 118 -9.35 7.71 9.16
C ILE A 118 -8.41 7.25 10.27
N GLY A 119 -7.56 6.24 10.01
CA GLY A 119 -6.54 5.81 10.97
C GLY A 119 -5.57 6.94 11.33
N GLN A 120 -5.05 7.64 10.32
CA GLN A 120 -4.14 8.77 10.50
C GLN A 120 -4.80 9.94 11.25
N PHE A 121 -6.09 10.20 11.01
CA PHE A 121 -6.83 11.27 11.71
C PHE A 121 -7.06 10.93 13.18
N ILE A 122 -7.36 9.66 13.50
CA ILE A 122 -7.49 9.20 14.89
C ILE A 122 -6.15 9.34 15.61
N GLU A 123 -5.05 8.94 14.98
CA GLU A 123 -3.70 9.07 15.55
C GLU A 123 -3.31 10.55 15.72
N ALA A 124 -3.58 11.40 14.73
CA ALA A 124 -3.31 12.83 14.82
C ALA A 124 -4.10 13.50 15.95
N GLY A 125 -5.42 13.27 16.00
CA GLY A 125 -6.30 13.91 16.98
C GLY A 125 -6.13 13.40 18.42
N SER A 126 -5.41 12.30 18.62
CA SER A 126 -5.12 11.73 19.94
C SER A 126 -3.66 11.94 20.39
N LEU A 127 -2.91 12.77 19.66
CA LEU A 127 -1.54 13.13 19.96
C LEU A 127 -1.40 13.65 21.40
N GLY A 128 -0.42 13.15 22.15
CA GLY A 128 -0.09 13.62 23.51
C GLY A 128 -1.15 13.41 24.60
N THR A 129 -2.36 12.95 24.26
CA THR A 129 -3.48 12.79 25.20
C THR A 129 -3.91 11.35 25.40
N ALA A 130 -3.67 10.47 24.42
CA ALA A 130 -3.96 9.05 24.53
C ALA A 130 -2.81 8.25 25.15
N ASP A 131 -3.17 7.12 25.75
CA ASP A 131 -2.21 6.07 26.08
C ASP A 131 -1.46 5.67 24.80
N VAL A 132 -0.12 5.68 24.85
CA VAL A 132 0.74 5.35 23.71
C VAL A 132 0.39 3.99 23.12
N ALA A 133 -0.01 3.02 23.95
CA ALA A 133 -0.40 1.70 23.46
C ALA A 133 -1.69 1.74 22.62
N LEU A 134 -2.67 2.58 22.99
CA LEU A 134 -3.87 2.82 22.18
C LEU A 134 -3.53 3.59 20.93
N TRP A 135 -2.63 4.57 21.03
CA TRP A 135 -2.16 5.35 19.91
C TRP A 135 -1.42 4.49 18.87
N LEU A 136 -0.71 3.44 19.30
CA LEU A 136 -0.05 2.48 18.42
C LEU A 136 -1.01 1.48 17.75
N ALA A 137 -2.22 1.29 18.29
CA ALA A 137 -3.15 0.25 17.85
C ALA A 137 -3.66 0.39 16.40
N PRO A 138 -3.84 1.58 15.81
CA PRO A 138 -4.27 1.71 14.42
C PRO A 138 -3.19 1.31 13.40
N PHE A 139 -1.89 1.47 13.72
CA PHE A 139 -0.79 1.12 12.80
C PHE A 139 -0.85 -0.33 12.25
N PRO A 140 -0.96 -1.40 13.06
CA PRO A 140 -1.09 -2.75 12.53
C PRO A 140 -2.27 -2.89 11.56
N PHE A 141 -3.41 -2.24 11.85
CA PHE A 141 -4.56 -2.25 10.96
C PHE A 141 -4.27 -1.52 9.64
N ILE A 142 -3.66 -0.33 9.67
CA ILE A 142 -3.22 0.43 8.50
C ILE A 142 -2.30 -0.43 7.61
N PHE A 143 -1.31 -1.10 8.20
CA PHE A 143 -0.39 -1.97 7.48
C PHE A 143 -1.09 -3.19 6.86
N LEU A 144 -2.05 -3.80 7.56
CA LEU A 144 -2.85 -4.92 7.02
C LEU A 144 -3.78 -4.49 5.87
N VAL A 145 -4.36 -3.29 5.96
CA VAL A 145 -5.18 -2.73 4.87
C VAL A 145 -4.30 -2.43 3.66
N LEU A 146 -3.15 -1.80 3.85
CA LEU A 146 -2.15 -1.58 2.79
C LEU A 146 -1.72 -2.88 2.14
N PHE A 147 -1.42 -3.89 2.95
CA PHE A 147 -1.09 -5.23 2.49
C PHE A 147 -2.20 -5.83 1.62
N GLY A 148 -3.44 -5.77 2.09
CA GLY A 148 -4.59 -6.29 1.34
C GLY A 148 -4.80 -5.55 0.03
N SER A 149 -4.67 -4.22 0.04
CA SER A 149 -4.74 -3.37 -1.15
C SER A 149 -3.65 -3.74 -2.16
N TRP A 150 -2.39 -3.81 -1.72
CA TRP A 150 -1.25 -4.16 -2.57
C TRP A 150 -1.46 -5.49 -3.30
N ASN A 151 -1.82 -6.55 -2.56
CA ASN A 151 -2.00 -7.87 -3.16
C ASN A 151 -3.16 -7.92 -4.16
N ARG A 152 -4.25 -7.20 -3.88
CA ARG A 152 -5.37 -7.10 -4.81
C ARG A 152 -4.97 -6.35 -6.08
N THR A 153 -4.26 -5.23 -5.94
CA THR A 153 -3.77 -4.46 -7.09
C THR A 153 -2.77 -5.27 -7.89
N LEU A 154 -1.82 -5.97 -7.27
CA LEU A 154 -0.86 -6.83 -7.98
C LEU A 154 -1.55 -7.96 -8.75
N ARG A 155 -2.57 -8.60 -8.17
CA ARG A 155 -3.34 -9.63 -8.88
C ARG A 155 -4.01 -9.08 -10.13
N ARG A 156 -4.68 -7.93 -10.03
CA ARG A 156 -5.31 -7.27 -11.18
C ARG A 156 -4.27 -6.78 -12.19
N ALA A 157 -3.16 -6.23 -11.73
CA ALA A 157 -2.07 -5.80 -12.58
C ALA A 157 -1.44 -6.98 -13.34
N ALA A 158 -1.38 -8.17 -12.75
CA ALA A 158 -0.88 -9.38 -13.41
C ALA A 158 -1.78 -9.89 -14.55
N GLU A 159 -3.04 -9.49 -14.58
CA GLU A 159 -3.96 -9.80 -15.67
C GLU A 159 -3.76 -8.87 -16.88
N GLU A 160 -3.02 -7.78 -16.71
CA GLU A 160 -2.82 -6.77 -17.76
C GLU A 160 -1.54 -7.04 -18.58
N PRO A 161 -1.64 -7.16 -19.92
CA PRO A 161 -0.50 -7.44 -20.77
C PRO A 161 0.55 -6.32 -20.71
N GLU A 162 0.16 -5.08 -20.43
CA GLU A 162 1.06 -3.93 -20.31
C GLU A 162 2.08 -4.11 -19.17
N ASN A 163 1.76 -4.91 -18.14
CA ASN A 163 2.64 -5.11 -17.00
C ASN A 163 3.52 -6.36 -17.12
N ALA A 164 3.40 -7.17 -18.17
CA ALA A 164 4.07 -8.48 -18.25
C ALA A 164 5.59 -8.37 -18.04
N ALA A 165 6.23 -7.37 -18.65
CA ALA A 165 7.67 -7.12 -18.50
C ALA A 165 8.04 -6.65 -17.09
N VAL A 166 7.23 -5.77 -16.49
CA VAL A 166 7.47 -5.25 -15.13
C VAL A 166 7.30 -6.36 -14.10
N ILE A 167 6.27 -7.20 -14.26
CA ILE A 167 5.95 -8.22 -13.28
C ILE A 167 7.02 -9.30 -13.22
N HIS A 168 7.47 -9.77 -14.38
CA HIS A 168 8.52 -10.78 -14.48
C HIS A 168 9.90 -10.28 -14.01
N SER A 169 10.18 -8.98 -14.10
CA SER A 169 11.50 -8.42 -13.77
C SER A 169 11.62 -7.87 -12.35
N PHE A 170 10.51 -7.46 -11.73
CA PHE A 170 10.55 -6.72 -10.46
C PHE A 170 9.90 -7.41 -9.28
N PHE A 171 8.93 -8.30 -9.48
CA PHE A 171 8.29 -8.94 -8.33
C PHE A 171 8.96 -10.29 -8.03
N PRO A 172 9.47 -10.49 -6.81
CA PRO A 172 9.99 -11.79 -6.41
C PRO A 172 8.90 -12.85 -6.53
N ASP A 173 9.23 -14.01 -7.09
CA ASP A 173 8.33 -15.16 -7.16
C ASP A 173 7.91 -15.59 -5.75
N SER A 174 8.86 -15.54 -4.80
CA SER A 174 8.61 -15.92 -3.42
C SER A 174 7.67 -14.94 -2.71
N ALA A 175 6.52 -15.44 -2.30
CA ALA A 175 5.55 -14.68 -1.51
C ALA A 175 6.17 -14.15 -0.20
N LEU A 176 7.08 -14.88 0.44
CA LEU A 176 7.71 -14.44 1.70
C LEU A 176 8.55 -13.17 1.54
N VAL A 177 9.33 -13.02 0.46
CA VAL A 177 10.12 -11.80 0.23
C VAL A 177 9.23 -10.62 -0.16
N ARG A 178 8.17 -10.90 -0.93
CA ARG A 178 7.20 -9.88 -1.36
C ARG A 178 6.31 -9.36 -0.22
N LEU A 179 5.97 -10.23 0.73
CA LEU A 179 4.97 -9.98 1.77
C LEU A 179 5.58 -9.76 3.16
N GLY A 180 6.79 -10.27 3.38
CA GLY A 180 7.50 -10.28 4.64
C GLY A 180 7.70 -8.89 5.26
N PRO A 181 8.11 -7.85 4.51
CA PRO A 181 8.33 -6.53 5.09
C PRO A 181 7.06 -5.92 5.70
N VAL A 182 5.91 -5.98 5.01
CA VAL A 182 4.66 -5.36 5.47
C VAL A 182 4.04 -6.15 6.62
N LEU A 183 3.95 -7.48 6.49
CA LEU A 183 3.42 -8.34 7.56
C LEU A 183 4.34 -8.37 8.78
N GLY A 184 5.65 -8.37 8.56
CA GLY A 184 6.66 -8.27 9.61
C GLY A 184 6.52 -6.95 10.37
N SER A 185 6.38 -5.83 9.66
CA SER A 185 6.11 -4.53 10.29
C SER A 185 4.81 -4.54 11.10
N ALA A 186 3.70 -5.04 10.55
CA ALA A 186 2.43 -5.13 11.26
C ALA A 186 2.55 -5.98 12.54
N GLY A 187 3.23 -7.13 12.47
CA GLY A 187 3.48 -8.00 13.61
C GLY A 187 4.36 -7.35 14.68
N VAL A 188 5.46 -6.71 14.29
CA VAL A 188 6.35 -6.00 15.22
C VAL A 188 5.58 -4.88 15.93
N ILE A 189 4.83 -4.06 15.20
CA ILE A 189 4.07 -2.95 15.81
C ILE A 189 2.97 -3.49 16.73
N GLY A 190 2.28 -4.57 16.34
CA GLY A 190 1.28 -5.22 17.20
C GLY A 190 1.89 -5.71 18.51
N VAL A 191 3.08 -6.33 18.46
CA VAL A 191 3.82 -6.74 19.66
C VAL A 191 4.21 -5.52 20.50
N LEU A 192 4.71 -4.44 19.89
CA LEU A 192 5.05 -3.21 20.60
C LEU A 192 3.84 -2.59 21.31
N ALA A 193 2.67 -2.57 20.67
CA ALA A 193 1.44 -2.09 21.28
C ALA A 193 1.03 -2.94 22.49
N CYS A 194 1.09 -4.27 22.39
CA CYS A 194 0.80 -5.17 23.52
C CYS A 194 1.81 -5.01 24.67
N VAL A 195 3.10 -4.85 24.36
CA VAL A 195 4.16 -4.64 25.34
C VAL A 195 3.99 -3.30 26.06
N ALA A 196 3.73 -2.21 25.32
CA ALA A 196 3.46 -0.89 25.88
C ALA A 196 2.20 -0.91 26.77
N TRP A 197 1.14 -1.60 26.34
CA TRP A 197 -0.08 -1.78 27.14
C TRP A 197 0.19 -2.51 28.45
N ARG A 198 0.98 -3.58 28.41
CA ARG A 198 1.27 -4.41 29.58
C ARG A 198 2.27 -3.75 30.53
N TRP A 199 3.20 -2.95 29.99
CA TRP A 199 4.27 -2.27 30.70
C TRP A 199 4.43 -0.83 30.20
N PRO A 200 3.69 0.14 30.79
CA PRO A 200 3.67 1.53 30.32
C PRO A 200 5.03 2.23 30.29
N GLY A 201 6.00 1.78 31.10
CA GLY A 201 7.38 2.28 31.08
C GLY A 201 8.17 1.96 29.80
N THR A 202 7.60 1.18 28.86
CA THR A 202 8.25 0.81 27.59
C THR A 202 7.80 1.67 26.40
N SER A 203 6.83 2.57 26.59
CA SER A 203 6.18 3.36 25.54
C SER A 203 7.16 4.18 24.69
N THR A 204 8.10 4.90 25.31
CA THR A 204 9.13 5.66 24.58
C THR A 204 9.99 4.74 23.71
N GLY A 205 10.39 3.58 24.23
CA GLY A 205 11.15 2.59 23.47
C GLY A 205 10.36 2.05 22.27
N ALA A 206 9.07 1.76 22.45
CA ALA A 206 8.19 1.34 21.37
C ALA A 206 8.08 2.41 20.26
N LEU A 207 7.96 3.69 20.63
CA LEU A 207 7.90 4.80 19.67
C LEU A 207 9.22 5.00 18.90
N VAL A 208 10.38 4.80 19.55
CA VAL A 208 11.68 4.83 18.86
C VAL A 208 11.78 3.71 17.83
N VAL A 209 11.36 2.49 18.20
CA VAL A 209 11.37 1.35 17.28
C VAL A 209 10.40 1.58 16.11
N LEU A 210 9.22 2.12 16.37
CA LEU A 210 8.25 2.47 15.32
C LEU A 210 8.85 3.49 14.33
N ASN A 211 9.45 4.58 14.83
CA ASN A 211 10.11 5.57 13.98
C ASN A 211 11.20 4.94 13.12
N GLY A 212 12.07 4.11 13.70
CA GLY A 212 13.09 3.39 12.97
C GLY A 212 12.51 2.48 11.89
N LEU A 213 11.44 1.75 12.20
CA LEU A 213 10.74 0.88 11.26
C LEU A 213 10.14 1.66 10.08
N LEU A 214 9.45 2.76 10.35
CA LEU A 214 8.88 3.63 9.32
C LEU A 214 9.95 4.28 8.45
N PHE A 215 11.07 4.69 9.05
CA PHE A 215 12.21 5.21 8.31
C PHE A 215 12.84 4.14 7.39
N VAL A 216 13.01 2.90 7.89
CA VAL A 216 13.46 1.76 7.07
C VAL A 216 12.49 1.52 5.92
N GLN A 217 11.17 1.57 6.14
CA GLN A 217 10.18 1.44 5.06
C GLN A 217 10.36 2.52 3.97
N LEU A 218 10.59 3.78 4.37
CA LEU A 218 10.87 4.86 3.42
C LEU A 218 12.14 4.62 2.61
N VAL A 219 13.22 4.12 3.25
CA VAL A 219 14.47 3.75 2.57
C VAL A 219 14.26 2.58 1.61
N LEU A 220 13.48 1.57 2.00
CA LEU A 220 13.14 0.45 1.12
C LEU A 220 12.33 0.93 -0.09
N GLN A 221 11.31 1.76 0.11
CA GLN A 221 10.55 2.36 -0.99
C GLN A 221 11.44 3.15 -1.96
N ARG A 222 12.43 3.90 -1.44
CA ARG A 222 13.41 4.59 -2.28
C ARG A 222 14.23 3.62 -3.12
N ARG A 223 14.72 2.51 -2.53
CA ARG A 223 15.47 1.49 -3.27
C ARG A 223 14.62 0.85 -4.36
N TYR A 224 13.40 0.42 -4.02
CA TYR A 224 12.45 -0.14 -4.98
C TYR A 224 12.16 0.80 -6.15
N TRP A 225 12.08 2.11 -5.89
CA TRP A 225 11.92 3.12 -6.95
C TRP A 225 13.14 3.20 -7.86
N GLN A 226 14.35 3.28 -7.29
CA GLN A 226 15.58 3.35 -8.07
C GLN A 226 15.75 2.13 -8.97
N ASP A 227 15.49 0.94 -8.44
CA ASP A 227 15.56 -0.30 -9.21
C ASP A 227 14.56 -0.29 -10.38
N SER A 228 13.36 0.29 -10.16
CA SER A 228 12.29 0.35 -11.16
C SER A 228 12.59 1.26 -12.34
N VAL A 229 13.36 2.34 -12.14
CA VAL A 229 13.63 3.36 -13.16
C VAL A 229 15.01 3.15 -13.82
N GLU A 230 15.96 2.51 -13.14
CA GLU A 230 17.31 2.32 -13.66
C GLU A 230 17.41 1.16 -14.68
N PRO A 231 18.07 1.38 -15.84
CA PRO A 231 18.26 0.35 -16.84
C PRO A 231 19.13 -0.81 -16.29
N PRO A 232 18.91 -2.06 -16.76
CA PRO A 232 19.55 -3.26 -16.23
C PRO A 232 21.08 -3.21 -16.18
N SER A 233 21.72 -2.45 -17.08
CA SER A 233 23.17 -2.37 -17.23
C SER A 233 23.91 -1.72 -16.04
N ARG A 234 23.21 -1.05 -15.12
CA ARG A 234 23.83 -0.43 -13.93
C ARG A 234 23.61 -1.20 -12.62
N ARG A 235 22.82 -2.29 -12.64
CA ARG A 235 22.43 -3.02 -11.41
C ARG A 235 23.52 -3.94 -10.85
N GLY A 236 24.47 -4.39 -11.67
CA GLY A 236 25.54 -5.30 -11.26
C GLY A 236 26.79 -4.63 -10.68
N ALA A 237 26.79 -3.30 -10.52
CA ALA A 237 27.97 -2.52 -10.11
C ALA A 237 27.90 -1.98 -8.67
N ARG A 238 26.94 -2.43 -7.85
CA ARG A 238 26.77 -2.02 -6.44
C ARG A 238 26.65 -3.21 -5.51
#